data_AF-A0A2N5VEC3-F1
#
_entry.id   AF-A0A2N5VEC3-F1
#
_cell.length_a   1.000
_cell.length_b   1.000
_cell.length_c   1.000
_cell.angle_alpha   90.00
_cell.angle_beta   90.00
_cell.angle_gamma   90.00
#
_symmetry.space_group_name_H-M   'P 1'
#
loop_
_entity.id
_entity.type
_entity.pdbx_description
1 polymer ?
#
loop_
_entity_poly.entity_id
_entity_poly.type
_entity_poly.pdbx_seq_one_letter_code
_entity_poly.pdbx_strand_id
1 'polypeptide(L)'
;MKIQLLIWCEFTIDQHRVGYVPLWEDDPNYIREVQQQMDAGMPLCDCSNCNPAGSESVMEALSMATKDNFDDILQNTYTGPVNVDLTPKYPPRANNPMKRKFTEDDKAEIETFTKHLSNNLHNYYDTEISPDGNLRGADLFDADDCVAILSHMGNIVEPKYLKKIIGAECFEGLARPP
;
A
#
# COMPACT_ATOMS: atom_id res chain seq x y z
N MET A 1 -9.21 -20.33 2.60
CA MET A 1 -8.79 -18.96 2.24
C MET A 1 -9.37 -18.59 0.88
N LYS A 2 -10.67 -18.24 0.82
CA LYS A 2 -11.42 -17.92 -0.41
C LYS A 2 -12.04 -16.50 -0.34
N ILE A 3 -11.45 -15.60 0.45
CA ILE A 3 -12.09 -14.31 0.81
C ILE A 3 -11.45 -13.11 0.09
N GLN A 4 -10.32 -13.26 -0.62
CA GLN A 4 -9.53 -12.08 -0.99
C GLN A 4 -9.70 -11.53 -2.43
N LEU A 5 -10.49 -12.13 -3.34
CA LEU A 5 -10.38 -11.75 -4.77
C LEU A 5 -11.72 -11.68 -5.53
N LEU A 6 -12.75 -11.05 -4.95
CA LEU A 6 -13.98 -10.65 -5.66
C LEU A 6 -13.95 -9.20 -6.19
N ILE A 7 -12.81 -8.50 -6.12
CA ILE A 7 -12.79 -7.03 -6.24
C ILE A 7 -12.89 -6.50 -7.70
N TRP A 8 -12.74 -7.33 -8.74
CA TRP A 8 -12.66 -6.82 -10.12
C TRP A 8 -13.80 -7.24 -11.06
N CYS A 9 -14.69 -8.15 -10.65
CA CYS A 9 -15.88 -8.44 -11.45
C CYS A 9 -17.04 -7.44 -11.18
N GLU A 10 -16.85 -6.45 -10.31
CA GLU A 10 -17.93 -5.75 -9.63
C GLU A 10 -18.04 -4.23 -9.86
N PHE A 11 -17.05 -3.62 -10.51
CA PHE A 11 -17.13 -2.21 -10.85
C PHE A 11 -17.73 -2.12 -12.25
N THR A 12 -19.04 -1.91 -12.44
CA THR A 12 -19.50 -0.50 -12.43
C THR A 12 -21.02 -0.26 -12.40
N ILE A 13 -21.93 -1.24 -12.34
CA ILE A 13 -23.38 -0.89 -12.54
C ILE A 13 -24.39 -1.44 -11.50
N ASP A 14 -24.22 -2.61 -10.83
CA ASP A 14 -25.29 -3.14 -9.94
C ASP A 14 -25.09 -2.90 -8.42
N GLN A 15 -23.89 -2.57 -7.92
CA GLN A 15 -23.67 -2.35 -6.47
C GLN A 15 -24.54 -1.21 -5.89
N HIS A 16 -24.80 -0.14 -6.66
CA HIS A 16 -25.67 0.95 -6.22
C HIS A 16 -27.14 0.50 -6.07
N ARG A 17 -27.57 -0.55 -6.76
CA ARG A 17 -28.99 -0.97 -6.77
C ARG A 17 -29.34 -1.87 -5.59
N VAL A 18 -28.40 -2.70 -5.14
CA VAL A 18 -28.61 -3.67 -4.05
C VAL A 18 -28.00 -3.24 -2.71
N GLY A 19 -27.04 -2.31 -2.73
CA GLY A 19 -26.47 -1.71 -1.51
C GLY A 19 -25.54 -2.64 -0.72
N TYR A 20 -25.19 -3.80 -1.27
CA TYR A 20 -24.19 -4.71 -0.73
C TYR A 20 -23.48 -5.47 -1.85
N VAL A 21 -22.34 -6.06 -1.51
CA VAL A 21 -21.51 -6.88 -2.39
C VAL A 21 -21.83 -8.35 -2.16
N PRO A 22 -22.36 -9.09 -3.16
CA PRO A 22 -22.56 -10.53 -3.06
C PRO A 22 -21.25 -11.27 -2.83
N LEU A 23 -21.16 -12.04 -1.75
CA LEU A 23 -19.93 -12.77 -1.40
C LEU A 23 -19.90 -14.20 -1.95
N TRP A 24 -21.00 -14.66 -2.54
CA TRP A 24 -21.21 -16.06 -2.91
C TRP A 24 -21.93 -16.19 -4.25
N GLU A 25 -21.66 -17.28 -4.96
CA GLU A 25 -22.23 -17.56 -6.29
C GLU A 25 -23.73 -17.93 -6.27
N ASP A 26 -24.24 -18.32 -5.10
CA ASP A 26 -25.65 -18.65 -4.88
C ASP A 26 -26.50 -17.43 -4.48
N ASP A 27 -25.88 -16.24 -4.35
CA ASP A 27 -26.63 -15.01 -4.11
C ASP A 27 -27.55 -14.70 -5.32
N PRO A 28 -28.86 -14.47 -5.11
CA PRO A 28 -29.79 -14.20 -6.20
C PRO A 28 -29.42 -12.99 -7.06
N ASN A 29 -28.76 -11.97 -6.49
CA ASN A 29 -28.34 -10.79 -7.24
C ASN A 29 -27.11 -11.09 -8.11
N TYR A 30 -26.18 -11.92 -7.63
CA TYR A 30 -25.06 -12.41 -8.44
C TYR A 30 -25.57 -13.19 -9.65
N ILE A 31 -26.50 -14.14 -9.45
CA ILE A 31 -27.09 -14.93 -10.55
C ILE A 31 -27.78 -14.01 -11.58
N ARG A 32 -28.51 -13.00 -11.10
CA ARG A 32 -29.20 -12.02 -11.96
C ARG A 32 -28.22 -11.20 -12.80
N GLU A 33 -27.12 -10.74 -12.20
CA GLU A 33 -26.10 -9.98 -12.89
C GLU A 33 -25.40 -10.81 -13.97
N VAL A 34 -25.03 -12.06 -13.66
CA VAL A 34 -24.46 -13.00 -14.64
C VAL A 34 -25.40 -13.19 -15.82
N GLN A 35 -26.70 -13.37 -15.59
CA GLN A 35 -27.68 -13.51 -16.67
C GLN A 35 -27.78 -12.24 -17.52
N GLN A 36 -27.76 -11.06 -16.90
CA GLN A 36 -27.78 -9.79 -17.65
C GLN A 36 -26.54 -9.62 -18.54
N GLN A 37 -25.36 -10.02 -18.06
CA GLN A 37 -24.13 -9.98 -18.84
C GLN A 37 -24.22 -10.92 -20.06
N MET A 38 -24.79 -12.12 -19.87
CA MET A 38 -25.05 -13.07 -20.97
C MET A 38 -26.04 -12.51 -22.00
N ASP A 39 -27.16 -11.94 -21.54
CA ASP A 39 -28.20 -11.38 -22.41
C ASP A 39 -27.68 -10.16 -23.19
N ALA A 40 -26.79 -9.38 -22.59
CA ALA A 40 -26.12 -8.25 -23.23
C ALA A 40 -24.96 -8.67 -24.17
N GLY A 41 -24.63 -9.96 -24.24
CA GLY A 41 -23.54 -10.47 -25.06
C GLY A 41 -22.17 -9.97 -24.63
N MET A 42 -21.98 -9.69 -23.34
CA MET A 42 -20.67 -9.26 -22.82
C MET A 42 -19.64 -10.40 -22.94
N PRO A 43 -18.36 -10.09 -23.19
CA PRO A 43 -17.32 -11.09 -23.23
C PRO A 43 -17.18 -11.77 -21.87
N LEU A 44 -16.72 -13.02 -21.90
CA LEU A 44 -16.36 -13.76 -20.69
C LEU A 44 -15.32 -12.97 -19.89
N CYS A 45 -15.47 -12.95 -18.57
CA CYS A 45 -14.55 -12.26 -17.68
C CYS A 45 -13.22 -13.02 -17.60
N ASP A 46 -12.10 -12.32 -17.80
CA ASP A 46 -10.75 -12.85 -17.63
C ASP A 46 -10.14 -12.52 -16.26
N CYS A 47 -10.96 -12.18 -15.27
CA CYS A 47 -10.47 -11.93 -13.91
C CYS A 47 -9.94 -13.21 -13.26
N SER A 48 -9.21 -13.07 -12.15
CA SER A 48 -8.64 -14.20 -11.42
C SER A 48 -9.66 -15.21 -10.86
N ASN A 49 -10.92 -14.82 -10.72
CA ASN A 49 -11.98 -15.73 -10.31
C ASN A 49 -12.54 -16.54 -11.49
N CYS A 50 -12.73 -15.88 -12.64
CA CYS A 50 -13.35 -16.48 -13.83
C CYS A 50 -12.33 -17.21 -14.73
N ASN A 51 -11.08 -16.75 -14.76
CA ASN A 51 -9.97 -17.34 -15.49
C ASN A 51 -8.69 -17.38 -14.61
N PRO A 52 -8.62 -18.30 -13.64
CA PRO A 52 -7.49 -18.37 -12.71
C PRO A 52 -6.15 -18.60 -13.43
N ALA A 53 -6.12 -19.49 -14.42
CA ALA A 53 -4.90 -19.81 -15.18
C ALA A 53 -4.39 -18.63 -16.01
N GLY A 54 -5.30 -17.89 -16.66
CA GLY A 54 -4.96 -16.65 -17.36
C GLY A 54 -4.41 -15.60 -16.41
N SER A 55 -5.05 -15.42 -15.24
CA SER A 55 -4.60 -14.45 -14.25
C SER A 55 -3.23 -14.78 -13.66
N GLU A 56 -2.91 -16.06 -13.45
CA GLU A 56 -1.60 -16.49 -12.96
C GLU A 56 -0.52 -16.13 -13.99
N SER A 57 -0.77 -16.43 -15.27
CA SER A 57 0.14 -16.10 -16.38
C SER A 57 0.38 -14.58 -16.48
N VAL A 58 -0.68 -13.77 -16.36
CA VAL A 58 -0.58 -12.30 -16.33
C VAL A 58 0.28 -11.86 -15.15
N MET A 59 0.05 -12.40 -13.95
CA MET A 59 0.77 -12.02 -12.73
C MET A 59 2.26 -12.35 -12.80
N GLU A 60 2.62 -13.49 -13.37
CA GLU A 60 4.02 -13.85 -13.58
C GLU A 60 4.70 -12.85 -14.53
N ALA A 61 4.05 -12.51 -15.65
CA ALA A 61 4.60 -11.62 -16.67
C ALA A 61 4.53 -10.13 -16.31
N LEU A 62 3.66 -9.73 -15.37
CA LEU A 62 3.43 -8.32 -15.02
C LEU A 62 4.69 -7.63 -14.49
N SER A 63 5.57 -8.37 -13.81
CA SER A 63 6.88 -7.89 -13.37
C SER A 63 7.76 -7.39 -14.55
N MET A 64 7.46 -7.84 -15.76
CA MET A 64 8.11 -7.53 -17.03
C MET A 64 7.38 -6.52 -17.90
N ALA A 65 6.30 -5.95 -17.38
CA ALA A 65 5.58 -4.88 -18.05
C ALA A 65 6.50 -3.70 -18.39
N THR A 66 6.38 -3.28 -19.63
CA THR A 66 6.85 -2.04 -20.23
C THR A 66 5.65 -1.38 -20.89
N LYS A 67 5.80 -0.13 -21.35
CA LYS A 67 4.72 0.55 -22.08
C LYS A 67 4.32 -0.18 -23.37
N ASP A 68 5.25 -0.95 -23.95
CA ASP A 68 5.07 -1.56 -25.27
C ASP A 68 4.48 -2.97 -25.19
N ASN A 69 4.60 -3.66 -24.05
CA ASN A 69 4.15 -5.06 -23.90
C ASN A 69 3.03 -5.23 -22.87
N PHE A 70 2.55 -4.14 -22.26
CA PHE A 70 1.54 -4.20 -21.20
C PHE A 70 0.23 -4.81 -21.69
N ASP A 71 -0.25 -4.39 -22.88
CA ASP A 71 -1.49 -4.91 -23.45
C ASP A 71 -1.38 -6.40 -23.81
N ASP A 72 -0.22 -6.83 -24.32
CA ASP A 72 0.05 -8.25 -24.62
C ASP A 72 0.07 -9.11 -23.35
N ILE A 73 0.61 -8.57 -22.25
CA ILE A 73 0.58 -9.23 -20.94
C ILE A 73 -0.86 -9.36 -20.46
N LEU A 74 -1.66 -8.29 -20.51
CA LEU A 74 -3.06 -8.32 -20.08
C LEU A 74 -3.93 -9.25 -20.93
N GLN A 75 -3.64 -9.38 -22.23
CA GLN A 75 -4.34 -10.29 -23.14
C GLN A 75 -3.82 -11.73 -23.04
N ASN A 76 -2.85 -12.00 -22.15
CA ASN A 76 -2.19 -13.30 -22.00
C ASN A 76 -1.58 -13.84 -23.32
N THR A 77 -1.10 -12.93 -24.19
CA THR A 77 -0.43 -13.25 -25.46
C THR A 77 1.09 -13.04 -25.38
N TYR A 78 1.59 -12.53 -24.26
CA TYR A 78 3.00 -12.30 -24.03
C TYR A 78 3.81 -13.61 -24.01
N THR A 79 4.85 -13.70 -24.86
CA THR A 79 5.73 -14.88 -24.99
C THR A 79 7.18 -14.58 -24.58
N GLY A 80 7.42 -13.42 -23.98
CA GLY A 80 8.75 -13.02 -23.55
C GLY A 80 9.21 -13.69 -22.25
N PRO A 81 10.45 -13.40 -21.81
CA PRO A 81 11.01 -14.02 -20.62
C PRO A 81 10.32 -13.50 -19.35
N VAL A 82 9.85 -14.42 -18.51
CA VAL A 82 9.08 -14.13 -17.30
C VAL A 82 9.95 -14.16 -16.03
N ASN A 83 11.15 -14.74 -16.11
CA ASN A 83 12.06 -14.94 -14.99
C ASN A 83 13.41 -14.25 -15.26
N VAL A 84 13.43 -12.92 -15.19
CA VAL A 84 14.66 -12.14 -15.36
C VAL A 84 15.02 -11.43 -14.06
N ASP A 85 16.30 -11.07 -13.96
CA ASP A 85 16.77 -10.26 -12.86
C ASP A 85 16.14 -8.86 -12.92
N LEU A 86 15.29 -8.55 -11.93
CA LEU A 86 14.63 -7.26 -11.78
C LEU A 86 15.52 -6.22 -11.08
N THR A 87 16.71 -6.60 -10.58
CA THR A 87 17.64 -5.66 -9.93
C THR A 87 17.89 -4.37 -10.71
N PRO A 88 17.94 -4.36 -12.06
CA PRO A 88 18.15 -3.11 -12.82
C PRO A 88 16.93 -2.18 -12.81
N LYS A 89 15.72 -2.67 -12.53
CA LYS A 89 14.50 -1.84 -12.45
C LYS A 89 14.39 -1.09 -11.13
N TYR A 90 15.06 -1.57 -10.09
CA TYR A 90 15.03 -0.91 -8.79
C TYR A 90 16.06 0.23 -8.76
N PRO A 91 15.69 1.41 -8.24
CA PRO A 91 16.68 2.44 -7.99
C PRO A 91 17.77 1.89 -7.07
N PRO A 92 19.04 2.29 -7.25
CA PRO A 92 20.11 1.88 -6.38
C PRO A 92 19.74 2.24 -4.93
N ARG A 93 19.93 1.30 -4.00
CA ARG A 93 19.70 1.58 -2.58
C ARG A 93 20.55 2.79 -2.20
N ALA A 94 19.88 3.87 -1.79
CA ALA A 94 20.57 5.03 -1.27
C ALA A 94 21.40 4.59 -0.06
N ASN A 95 22.63 5.10 0.04
CA ASN A 95 23.43 4.93 1.24
C ASN A 95 22.67 5.59 2.39
N ASN A 96 22.10 4.78 3.28
CA ASN A 96 21.48 5.33 4.47
C ASN A 96 22.58 5.93 5.34
N PRO A 97 22.40 7.18 5.83
CA PRO A 97 23.37 7.79 6.72
C PRO A 97 23.55 6.90 7.94
N MET A 98 24.79 6.79 8.39
CA MET A 98 25.17 5.91 9.49
C MET A 98 24.40 6.34 10.75
N LYS A 99 23.59 5.43 11.29
CA LYS A 99 22.88 5.65 12.56
C LYS A 99 23.80 5.39 13.74
N ARG A 100 23.62 6.15 14.82
CA ARG A 100 24.30 5.87 16.10
C ARG A 100 23.87 4.48 16.58
N LYS A 101 24.84 3.68 17.05
CA LYS A 101 24.56 2.44 17.77
C LYS A 101 24.40 2.77 19.24
N PHE A 102 23.31 2.33 19.84
CA PHE A 102 23.08 2.44 21.27
C PHE A 102 23.69 1.26 22.02
N THR A 103 24.12 1.53 23.24
CA THR A 103 24.63 0.55 24.21
C THR A 103 23.67 0.45 25.40
N GLU A 104 23.86 -0.55 26.28
CA GLU A 104 23.00 -0.68 27.47
C GLU A 104 23.08 0.53 28.41
N ASP A 105 24.22 1.23 28.43
CA ASP A 105 24.41 2.44 29.23
C ASP A 105 23.50 3.60 28.76
N ASP A 106 23.13 3.61 27.47
CA ASP A 106 22.28 4.65 26.88
C ASP A 106 20.79 4.45 27.20
N LYS A 107 20.40 3.29 27.75
CA LYS A 107 19.00 2.87 27.88
C LYS A 107 18.13 3.86 28.65
N ALA A 108 18.64 4.39 29.76
CA ALA A 108 17.91 5.34 30.60
C ALA A 108 17.71 6.69 29.88
N GLU A 109 18.70 7.15 29.13
CA GLU A 109 18.63 8.38 28.34
C GLU A 109 17.63 8.23 27.18
N ILE A 110 17.68 7.10 26.48
CA ILE A 110 16.75 6.78 25.39
C ILE A 110 15.32 6.74 25.91
N GLU A 111 15.06 6.06 27.02
CA GLU A 111 13.71 5.98 27.60
C GLU A 111 13.19 7.37 28.01
N THR A 112 14.05 8.21 28.56
CA THR A 112 13.70 9.58 28.95
C THR A 112 13.37 10.44 27.72
N PHE A 113 14.21 10.38 26.69
CA PHE A 113 14.01 11.10 25.44
C PHE A 113 12.72 10.66 24.74
N THR A 114 12.53 9.35 24.58
CA THR A 114 11.36 8.77 23.91
C THR A 114 10.07 9.19 24.59
N LYS A 115 9.99 9.09 25.93
CA LYS A 115 8.81 9.55 26.68
C LYS A 115 8.54 11.03 26.51
N HIS A 116 9.58 11.86 26.53
CA HIS A 116 9.41 13.30 26.39
C HIS A 116 8.94 13.68 24.99
N LEU A 117 9.56 13.11 23.95
CA LEU A 117 9.21 13.40 22.56
C LEU A 117 7.81 12.90 22.21
N SER A 118 7.48 11.65 22.58
CA SER A 118 6.16 11.07 22.31
C SER A 118 5.05 11.90 22.97
N ASN A 119 5.18 12.20 24.26
CA ASN A 119 4.16 12.95 25.00
C ASN A 119 3.94 14.35 24.39
N ASN A 120 5.02 15.06 24.05
CA ASN A 120 4.89 16.38 23.43
C ASN A 120 4.19 16.31 22.07
N LEU A 121 4.56 15.35 21.22
CA LEU A 121 3.96 15.21 19.90
C LEU A 121 2.49 14.78 19.99
N HIS A 122 2.17 13.82 20.85
CA HIS A 122 0.81 13.34 21.06
C HIS A 122 -0.09 14.46 21.56
N ASN A 123 0.36 15.20 22.57
CA ASN A 123 -0.38 16.35 23.08
C ASN A 123 -0.57 17.41 22.00
N TYR A 124 0.48 17.78 21.27
CA TYR A 124 0.38 18.75 20.19
C TYR A 124 -0.60 18.32 19.09
N TYR A 125 -0.56 17.05 18.68
CA TYR A 125 -1.49 16.54 17.66
C TYR A 125 -2.94 16.58 18.16
N ASP A 126 -3.17 16.08 19.38
CA ASP A 126 -4.50 15.97 19.97
C ASP A 126 -5.13 17.32 20.31
N THR A 127 -4.33 18.37 20.55
CA THR A 127 -4.84 19.71 20.88
C THR A 127 -4.85 20.66 19.68
N GLU A 128 -3.81 20.69 18.85
CA GLU A 128 -3.65 21.71 17.80
C GLU A 128 -4.02 21.21 16.40
N ILE A 129 -3.84 19.91 16.10
CA ILE A 129 -4.05 19.37 14.75
C ILE A 129 -5.43 18.73 14.62
N SER A 130 -5.82 17.91 15.59
CA SER A 130 -7.10 17.20 15.58
C SER A 130 -7.75 17.18 16.96
N PRO A 131 -8.15 18.36 17.48
CA PRO A 131 -9.03 18.40 18.64
C PRO A 131 -10.31 17.64 18.31
N ASP A 132 -10.64 16.65 19.13
CA ASP A 132 -11.77 15.71 18.96
C ASP A 132 -11.68 14.76 17.75
N GLY A 133 -10.49 14.64 17.13
CA GLY A 133 -10.22 13.65 16.10
C GLY A 133 -10.36 12.22 16.63
N ASN A 134 -10.91 11.33 15.79
CA ASN A 134 -10.97 9.89 16.06
C ASN A 134 -9.57 9.22 16.02
N LEU A 135 -8.61 9.87 15.36
CA LEU A 135 -7.21 9.46 15.33
C LEU A 135 -6.47 10.23 16.43
N ARG A 136 -5.70 9.52 17.26
CA ARG A 136 -4.87 10.12 18.30
C ARG A 136 -3.43 10.23 17.80
N GLY A 137 -2.66 11.17 18.36
CA GLY A 137 -1.24 11.27 18.05
C GLY A 137 -0.46 9.98 18.35
N ALA A 138 -0.91 9.20 19.34
CA ALA A 138 -0.36 7.89 19.68
C ALA A 138 -0.56 6.81 18.60
N ASP A 139 -1.55 6.97 17.71
CA ASP A 139 -1.79 6.06 16.58
C ASP A 139 -0.88 6.38 15.39
N LEU A 140 -0.30 7.58 15.36
CA LEU A 140 0.52 8.09 14.26
C LEU A 140 2.02 8.01 14.50
N PHE A 141 2.43 8.00 15.76
CA PHE A 141 3.83 8.14 16.13
C PHE A 141 4.14 7.39 17.41
N ASP A 142 5.04 6.42 17.33
CA ASP A 142 5.31 5.50 18.44
C ASP A 142 6.71 5.66 19.06
N ALA A 143 7.03 4.77 19.98
CA ALA A 143 8.33 4.75 20.63
C ALA A 143 9.47 4.38 19.66
N ASP A 144 9.20 3.56 18.66
CA ASP A 144 10.19 3.13 17.67
C ASP A 144 10.56 4.31 16.76
N ASP A 145 9.59 5.16 16.39
CA ASP A 145 9.83 6.42 15.67
C ASP A 145 10.74 7.37 16.46
N CYS A 146 10.51 7.50 17.77
CA CYS A 146 11.36 8.31 18.65
C CYS A 146 12.81 7.81 18.68
N VAL A 147 12.99 6.48 18.80
CA VAL A 147 14.31 5.85 18.81
C VAL A 147 15.00 6.01 17.46
N ALA A 148 14.24 5.89 16.35
CA ALA A 148 14.75 6.13 15.02
C ALA A 148 15.28 7.56 14.87
N ILE A 149 14.49 8.57 15.28
CA ILE A 149 14.91 9.97 15.28
C ILE A 149 16.17 10.17 16.12
N LEU A 150 16.20 9.64 17.34
CA LEU A 150 17.36 9.77 18.23
C LEU A 150 18.62 9.14 17.61
N SER A 151 18.49 7.98 16.98
CA SER A 151 19.60 7.29 16.31
C SER A 151 20.16 8.05 15.10
N HIS A 152 19.33 8.89 14.49
CA HIS A 152 19.68 9.72 13.33
C HIS A 152 19.86 11.19 13.68
N MET A 153 19.78 11.60 14.95
CA MET A 153 19.73 13.00 15.38
C MET A 153 20.88 13.85 14.85
N GLY A 154 22.10 13.29 14.79
CA GLY A 154 23.27 13.97 14.21
C GLY A 154 23.22 14.21 12.70
N ASN A 155 22.27 13.57 12.00
CA ASN A 155 22.07 13.68 10.56
C ASN A 155 20.84 14.56 10.20
N ILE A 156 20.02 14.97 11.17
CA ILE A 156 18.82 15.78 10.94
C ILE A 156 19.22 17.26 10.91
N VAL A 157 19.65 17.72 9.74
CA VAL A 157 20.00 19.13 9.50
C VAL A 157 18.82 19.92 8.91
N GLU A 158 17.94 19.23 8.19
CA GLU A 158 16.81 19.80 7.46
C GLU A 158 15.54 18.97 7.70
N PRO A 159 14.33 19.58 7.65
CA PRO A 159 13.07 18.87 7.85
C PRO A 159 12.85 17.68 6.91
N LYS A 160 13.44 17.68 5.70
CA LYS A 160 13.34 16.57 4.75
C LYS A 160 13.93 15.27 5.30
N TYR A 161 15.02 15.34 6.08
CA TYR A 161 15.64 14.16 6.67
C TYR A 161 14.76 13.57 7.75
N LEU A 162 14.07 14.41 8.52
CA LEU A 162 13.09 13.96 9.50
C LEU A 162 11.96 13.20 8.81
N LYS A 163 11.38 13.75 7.73
CA LYS A 163 10.33 13.09 6.93
C LYS A 163 10.77 11.71 6.44
N LYS A 164 12.01 11.60 5.97
CA LYS A 164 12.58 10.32 5.54
C LYS A 164 12.68 9.31 6.67
N ILE A 165 13.09 9.73 7.87
CA ILE A 165 13.25 8.85 9.03
C ILE A 165 11.91 8.29 9.50
N ILE A 166 10.88 9.14 9.54
CA ILE A 166 9.51 8.76 9.98
C ILE A 166 8.64 8.18 8.86
N GLY A 167 9.22 7.90 7.68
CA GLY A 167 8.46 7.33 6.55
C GLY A 167 7.45 8.28 5.88
N ALA A 168 7.55 9.58 6.12
CA ALA A 168 6.67 10.62 5.54
C ALA A 168 7.15 11.15 4.17
N GLU A 169 8.11 10.49 3.51
CA GLU A 169 8.43 10.76 2.11
C GLU A 169 7.34 10.14 1.20
N CYS A 170 6.46 10.99 0.67
CA CYS A 170 5.54 10.60 -0.40
C CYS A 170 6.18 10.84 -1.77
N PHE A 171 6.03 9.89 -2.69
CA PHE A 171 6.37 10.09 -4.09
C PHE A 171 5.42 11.11 -4.75
N GLU A 172 5.95 11.98 -5.61
CA GLU A 172 5.12 12.87 -6.44
C GLU A 172 4.09 12.03 -7.21
N GLY A 173 2.80 12.36 -7.04
CA GLY A 173 1.67 11.63 -7.63
C GLY A 173 0.86 10.76 -6.67
N LEU A 174 1.33 10.49 -5.44
CA LEU A 174 0.57 9.79 -4.39
C LEU A 174 -0.04 10.71 -3.33
N ALA A 175 0.40 11.96 -3.26
CA ALA A 175 -0.17 12.94 -2.35
C ALA A 175 -1.40 13.62 -2.99
N ARG A 176 -2.50 13.71 -2.22
CA ARG A 176 -3.65 14.56 -2.59
C ARG A 176 -3.13 16.00 -2.72
N PRO A 177 -3.44 16.73 -3.81
CA PRO A 177 -3.06 18.13 -3.92
C PRO A 177 -3.74 18.95 -2.80
N PRO A 178 -3.14 20.08 -2.40
CA PRO A 178 -3.68 20.98 -1.38
C PRO A 178 -5.07 21.52 -1.74
#